data_AF-A0A1H3QQZ0-F1
#
_entry.id   AF-A0A1H3QQZ0-F1
#
_cell.length_a   1.000
_cell.length_b   1.000
_cell.length_c   1.000
_cell.angle_alpha   90.00
_cell.angle_beta   90.00
_cell.angle_gamma   90.00
#
_symmetry.space_group_name_H-M   'P 1'
#
loop_
_entity.id
_entity.type
_entity.pdbx_description
1 polymer ?
#
loop_
_entity_poly.entity_id
_entity_poly.type
_entity_poly.pdbx_seq_one_letter_code
_entity_poly.pdbx_strand_id
1 'polypeptide(L)'
;MVTYFAMLQMQLLQLIDLSVTDHCVLHVLSTAGPILGIFVVAWHIGQSAERVKVDTEESAGSDLLPTDDDQYWKWGMFYYNPDDPAIWIEKRFGIGWTLNFANPVAVGCFVMLLLAIAAGIILGP
;
A
#
# COMPACT_ATOMS: atom_id res chain seq x y z
N MET A 1 -14.40 3.52 -11.35
CA MET A 1 -15.02 2.30 -10.79
C MET A 1 -16.48 2.54 -10.36
N VAL A 2 -16.76 3.19 -9.22
CA VAL A 2 -18.15 3.40 -8.74
C VAL A 2 -19.00 4.25 -9.69
N THR A 3 -18.43 5.31 -10.25
CA THR A 3 -19.09 6.18 -11.22
C THR A 3 -19.46 5.47 -12.52
N TYR A 4 -18.58 4.59 -13.01
CA TYR A 4 -18.82 3.79 -14.21
C TYR A 4 -19.94 2.75 -13.99
N PHE A 5 -19.98 2.12 -12.82
CA PHE A 5 -21.06 1.21 -12.47
C PHE A 5 -22.43 1.92 -12.45
N ALA A 6 -22.52 3.13 -11.91
CA ALA A 6 -23.75 3.92 -11.94
C ALA A 6 -24.20 4.26 -13.37
N MET A 7 -23.26 4.58 -14.27
CA MET A 7 -23.57 4.83 -15.69
C MET A 7 -24.11 3.57 -16.39
N LEU A 8 -23.53 2.40 -16.10
CA LEU A 8 -24.05 1.12 -16.61
C LEU A 8 -25.49 0.83 -16.14
N GLN A 9 -25.81 1.18 -14.88
CA GLN A 9 -27.17 1.03 -14.36
C GLN A 9 -28.18 1.95 -15.08
N MET A 10 -27.80 3.18 -15.40
CA MET A 10 -28.67 4.12 -16.13
C MET A 10 -28.95 3.65 -17.57
N GLN A 11 -27.97 3.02 -18.22
CA GLN A 11 -28.16 2.42 -19.53
C GLN A 11 -29.01 1.14 -19.48
N LEU A 12 -28.85 0.32 -18.44
CA LEU A 12 -29.71 -0.85 -18.23
C LEU A 12 -31.18 -0.43 -18.06
N LEU A 13 -31.43 0.70 -17.39
CA LEU A 13 -32.74 1.32 -17.25
C LEU A 13 -33.22 2.06 -18.50
N GLN A 14 -32.45 2.02 -19.60
CA GLN A 14 -32.73 2.68 -20.87
C GLN A 14 -32.90 4.22 -20.75
N LEU A 15 -32.32 4.82 -19.71
CA LEU A 15 -32.35 6.28 -19.52
C LEU A 15 -31.30 7.00 -20.37
N ILE A 16 -30.24 6.28 -20.76
CA ILE A 16 -29.11 6.79 -21.55
C ILE A 16 -28.73 5.73 -22.56
N ASP A 17 -28.42 6.13 -23.79
CA ASP A 17 -27.91 5.26 -24.84
C ASP A 17 -26.50 5.73 -25.24
N LEU A 18 -25.47 4.98 -24.84
CA LEU A 18 -24.06 5.29 -25.10
C LEU A 18 -23.50 4.33 -26.14
N SER A 19 -22.66 4.84 -27.04
CA SER A 19 -21.97 3.98 -28.00
C SER A 19 -20.91 3.12 -27.29
N VAL A 20 -20.46 2.04 -27.94
CA VAL A 20 -19.37 1.20 -27.43
C VAL A 20 -18.10 2.02 -27.18
N THR A 21 -17.82 3.01 -28.04
CA THR A 21 -16.67 3.91 -27.89
C THR A 21 -16.78 4.73 -26.60
N ASP A 22 -17.96 5.26 -26.30
CA ASP A 22 -18.19 6.05 -25.09
C ASP A 22 -17.99 5.22 -23.82
N HIS A 23 -18.44 3.96 -23.84
CA HIS A 23 -18.21 3.03 -22.73
C HIS A 23 -16.73 2.79 -22.47
N CYS A 24 -15.95 2.55 -23.52
CA CYS A 24 -14.51 2.32 -23.39
C CYS A 24 -13.82 3.55 -22.78
N VAL A 25 -14.15 4.75 -23.27
CA VAL A 25 -13.58 6.01 -22.78
C VAL A 25 -13.95 6.24 -21.31
N LEU A 26 -15.24 6.13 -20.97
CA LEU A 26 -15.72 6.34 -19.59
C LEU A 26 -15.11 5.32 -18.62
N HIS A 27 -14.94 4.06 -19.05
CA HIS A 27 -14.31 3.05 -18.23
C HIS A 27 -12.86 3.43 -17.90
N VAL A 28 -12.06 3.71 -18.92
CA VAL A 28 -10.64 4.06 -18.78
C VAL A 28 -10.46 5.31 -17.91
N LEU A 29 -11.26 6.36 -18.13
CA LEU A 29 -11.18 7.57 -17.32
C LEU A 29 -11.55 7.32 -15.85
N SER A 30 -12.60 6.52 -15.61
CA SER A 30 -13.07 6.21 -14.26
C SER A 30 -12.10 5.36 -13.43
N THR A 31 -11.15 4.69 -14.08
CA THR A 31 -10.14 3.84 -13.45
C THR A 31 -8.79 4.53 -13.38
N ALA A 32 -8.32 5.09 -14.49
CA ALA A 32 -7.03 5.77 -14.55
C ALA A 32 -6.99 7.04 -13.69
N GLY A 33 -8.07 7.83 -13.66
CA GLY A 33 -8.12 9.10 -12.92
C GLY A 33 -7.82 8.95 -11.42
N PRO A 34 -8.56 8.10 -10.67
CA PRO A 34 -8.28 7.87 -9.25
C PRO A 34 -6.89 7.30 -9.00
N ILE A 35 -6.42 6.38 -9.84
CA ILE A 35 -5.08 5.79 -9.73
C ILE A 35 -4.01 6.89 -9.86
N LEU A 36 -4.11 7.73 -10.89
CA LEU A 36 -3.21 8.88 -11.09
C LEU A 36 -3.29 9.86 -9.92
N GLY A 37 -4.48 10.14 -9.40
CA GLY A 37 -4.67 10.97 -8.21
C GLY A 37 -3.91 10.43 -7.00
N ILE A 38 -4.00 9.13 -6.74
CA ILE A 38 -3.25 8.46 -5.67
C ILE A 38 -1.74 8.59 -5.89
N PHE A 39 -1.25 8.39 -7.11
CA PHE A 39 0.17 8.55 -7.44
C PHE A 39 0.66 9.98 -7.22
N VAL A 40 -0.11 10.99 -7.65
CA VAL A 40 0.23 12.41 -7.47
C VAL A 40 0.30 12.75 -5.97
N VAL A 41 -0.69 12.30 -5.19
CA VAL A 41 -0.71 12.50 -3.74
C VAL A 41 0.49 11.81 -3.08
N ALA A 42 0.75 10.55 -3.41
CA ALA A 42 1.90 9.80 -2.87
C ALA A 42 3.24 10.46 -3.23
N TRP A 43 3.36 11.05 -4.42
CA TRP A 43 4.55 11.78 -4.84
C TRP A 43 4.77 13.07 -4.03
N HIS A 44 3.70 13.81 -3.75
CA HIS A 44 3.77 15.04 -2.98
C HIS A 44 3.99 14.80 -1.49
N ILE A 45 3.25 13.86 -0.90
CA ILE A 45 3.22 13.57 0.54
C ILE A 45 4.38 12.65 0.97
N GLY A 46 5.03 11.97 0.03
CA GLY A 46 6.00 10.91 0.34
C GLY A 46 5.29 9.60 0.66
N GLN A 47 6.03 8.48 0.63
CA GLN A 47 5.47 7.21 1.07
C GLN A 47 5.21 7.31 2.58
N SER A 48 4.02 6.90 3.03
CA SER A 48 3.66 6.92 4.45
C SER A 48 3.64 8.31 5.11
N ALA A 49 3.39 9.38 4.35
CA ALA A 49 3.31 10.75 4.88
C ALA A 49 4.61 11.32 5.47
N GLU A 50 5.76 10.78 5.04
CA GLU A 50 7.11 11.27 5.40
C GLU A 50 7.28 12.79 5.29
N ARG A 51 6.63 13.45 4.33
CA ARG A 51 6.81 14.88 4.04
C ARG A 51 5.80 15.79 4.74
N VAL A 52 4.89 15.23 5.54
CA VAL A 52 3.92 16.01 6.31
C VAL A 52 4.58 16.53 7.57
N LYS A 53 4.82 17.84 7.61
CA LYS A 53 5.24 18.51 8.85
C LYS A 53 4.01 18.68 9.73
N VAL A 54 4.01 18.04 10.89
CA VAL A 54 3.01 18.27 11.92
C VAL A 54 3.52 19.42 12.78
N ASP A 55 2.91 20.59 12.65
CA ASP A 55 3.16 21.72 13.55
C ASP A 55 2.46 21.42 14.88
N THR A 56 3.09 20.59 15.72
CA THR A 56 2.62 20.34 17.08
C THR A 56 3.10 21.47 17.99
N GLU A 57 2.29 22.51 18.13
CA GLU A 57 2.29 23.27 19.39
C GLU A 57 1.66 22.36 20.47
N GLU A 58 2.45 22.02 21.50
CA GLU A 58 2.10 21.21 22.68
C GLU A 58 1.77 19.71 22.47
N SER A 59 2.82 18.89 22.46
CA SER A 59 2.84 17.70 23.32
C SER A 59 4.25 17.45 23.83
N ALA A 60 4.43 17.82 25.09
CA ALA A 60 5.60 17.47 25.87
C ALA A 60 5.61 15.96 26.11
N GLY A 61 6.74 15.32 25.77
CA GLY A 61 7.18 14.07 26.39
C GLY A 61 6.99 12.81 25.55
N SER A 62 8.12 12.15 25.28
CA SER A 62 8.34 10.83 24.67
C SER A 62 8.16 10.69 23.14
N ASP A 63 9.17 10.08 22.53
CA ASP A 63 9.24 9.50 21.17
C ASP A 63 9.63 10.35 19.95
N LEU A 64 10.15 11.56 20.13
CA LEU A 64 10.81 12.31 19.03
C LEU A 64 12.35 12.32 19.10
N LEU A 65 12.94 11.50 19.97
CA LEU A 65 14.31 11.08 19.72
C LEU A 65 14.23 10.04 18.60
N PRO A 66 15.04 10.12 17.53
CA PRO A 66 15.22 8.99 16.64
C PRO A 66 15.66 7.83 17.52
N THR A 67 14.74 6.91 17.83
CA THR A 67 15.12 5.64 18.46
C THR A 67 16.16 5.04 17.54
N ASP A 68 17.33 4.72 18.10
CA ASP A 68 18.44 4.15 17.35
C ASP A 68 18.08 2.70 16.96
N ASP A 69 17.15 2.58 16.03
CA ASP A 69 16.63 1.33 15.49
C ASP A 69 17.68 0.62 14.64
N ASP A 70 18.83 1.27 14.38
CA ASP A 70 19.95 0.75 13.62
C ASP A 70 20.42 -0.61 14.14
N GLN A 71 20.34 -0.83 15.46
CA GLN A 71 20.73 -2.11 16.08
C GLN A 71 19.84 -3.29 15.64
N TYR A 72 18.59 -3.02 15.25
CA TYR A 72 17.63 -4.02 14.78
C TYR A 72 17.77 -4.31 13.29
N TRP A 73 18.45 -3.44 12.53
CA TRP A 73 18.75 -3.67 11.12
C TRP A 73 19.93 -4.62 10.93
N LYS A 74 19.65 -5.87 10.58
CA LYS A 74 20.65 -6.88 10.23
C LYS A 74 21.02 -6.78 8.75
N TRP A 75 22.33 -6.70 8.50
CA TRP A 75 22.92 -6.55 7.15
C TRP A 75 22.36 -5.35 6.36
N GLY A 76 21.79 -4.35 7.05
CA GLY A 76 21.18 -3.17 6.44
C GLY A 76 19.90 -3.42 5.65
N MET A 77 19.33 -4.64 5.70
CA MET A 77 18.16 -5.03 4.88
C MET A 77 17.05 -5.71 5.68
N PHE A 78 17.39 -6.49 6.71
CA PHE A 78 16.43 -7.25 7.49
C PHE A 78 16.20 -6.58 8.85
N TYR A 79 14.96 -6.26 9.18
CA TYR A 79 14.61 -5.71 10.48
C TYR A 79 14.27 -6.86 11.45
N TYR A 80 14.86 -6.83 12.65
CA TYR A 80 14.65 -7.86 13.67
C TYR A 80 14.54 -7.22 15.05
N ASN A 81 13.32 -7.01 15.53
CA ASN A 81 13.03 -6.50 16.87
C ASN A 81 11.91 -7.32 17.53
N PRO A 82 12.20 -8.19 18.52
CA PRO A 82 11.19 -9.01 19.19
C PRO A 82 10.19 -8.19 20.01
N ASP A 83 10.58 -7.00 20.45
CA ASP A 83 9.77 -6.13 21.30
C ASP A 83 8.81 -5.25 20.48
N ASP A 84 9.00 -5.18 19.16
CA ASP A 84 8.14 -4.46 18.24
C ASP A 84 7.05 -5.38 17.64
N PRO A 85 5.76 -5.14 17.95
CA PRO A 85 4.66 -5.93 17.40
C PRO A 85 4.35 -5.62 15.93
N ALA A 86 4.97 -4.61 15.31
CA ALA A 86 4.72 -4.25 13.92
C ALA A 86 5.13 -5.39 12.96
N ILE A 87 4.27 -5.63 11.97
CA ILE A 87 4.50 -6.63 10.92
C ILE A 87 5.25 -5.99 9.75
N TRP A 88 4.82 -4.79 9.34
CA TRP A 88 5.38 -4.03 8.21
C TRP A 88 6.23 -2.89 8.73
N ILE A 89 7.49 -2.87 8.31
CA ILE A 89 8.48 -1.86 8.69
C ILE A 89 8.93 -1.16 7.43
N GLU A 90 9.03 0.17 7.45
CA GLU A 90 9.55 0.92 6.32
C GLU A 90 11.03 0.59 6.10
N LYS A 91 11.44 0.40 4.84
CA LYS A 91 12.84 0.13 4.54
C LYS A 91 13.67 1.35 4.92
N ARG A 92 14.78 1.11 5.64
CA ARG A 92 15.77 2.15 5.94
C ARG A 92 16.31 2.85 4.69
N PHE A 93 16.45 2.11 3.59
CA PHE A 93 16.95 2.63 2.33
C PHE A 93 15.98 2.34 1.19
N GLY A 94 15.64 3.39 0.44
CA GLY A 94 14.79 3.30 -0.74
C GLY A 94 13.30 3.37 -0.42
N ILE A 95 12.51 2.73 -1.26
CA ILE A 95 11.05 2.81 -1.31
C ILE A 95 10.47 1.45 -0.90
N GLY A 96 9.44 1.47 -0.06
CA GLY A 96 8.64 0.32 0.33
C GLY A 96 8.90 -0.22 1.73
N TRP A 97 8.30 -1.37 2.01
CA TRP A 97 8.26 -2.00 3.32
C TRP A 97 9.05 -3.33 3.33
N THR A 98 9.53 -3.69 4.51
CA THR A 98 10.07 -5.00 4.88
C THR A 98 9.23 -5.58 6.02
N LEU A 99 9.54 -6.80 6.42
CA LEU A 99 8.89 -7.44 7.56
C LEU A 99 9.78 -7.33 8.80
N ASN A 100 9.15 -7.30 9.98
CA ASN A 100 9.85 -7.61 11.21
C ASN A 100 10.04 -9.12 11.32
N PHE A 101 11.27 -9.60 11.09
CA PHE A 101 11.59 -11.04 11.11
C PHE A 101 11.64 -11.64 12.51
N ALA A 102 11.50 -10.83 13.57
CA ALA A 102 11.33 -11.32 14.93
C ALA A 102 9.85 -11.62 15.26
N ASN A 103 8.91 -11.12 14.46
CA ASN A 103 7.48 -11.27 14.70
C ASN A 103 6.95 -12.60 14.11
N PRO A 104 6.43 -13.53 14.93
CA PRO A 104 5.95 -14.83 14.43
C PRO A 104 4.80 -14.73 13.43
N VAL A 105 3.93 -13.72 13.56
CA VAL A 105 2.81 -13.47 12.64
C VAL A 105 3.35 -13.00 11.29
N ALA A 106 4.31 -12.07 11.29
CA ALA A 106 4.95 -11.58 10.07
C ALA A 106 5.62 -12.73 9.30
N VAL A 107 6.41 -13.56 9.99
CA VAL A 107 7.07 -14.73 9.39
C VAL A 107 6.06 -15.76 8.91
N GLY A 108 5.01 -16.05 9.69
CA GLY A 108 3.95 -16.98 9.31
C GLY A 108 3.22 -16.54 8.03
N CYS A 109 2.85 -15.27 7.93
CA CYS A 109 2.24 -14.69 6.73
C CYS A 109 3.18 -14.77 5.51
N PHE A 110 4.47 -14.48 5.70
CA PHE A 110 5.45 -14.54 4.63
C PHE A 110 5.65 -15.98 4.10
N VAL A 111 5.80 -16.95 5.00
CA VAL A 111 5.94 -18.36 4.62
C VAL A 111 4.68 -18.85 3.92
N MET A 112 3.48 -18.50 4.42
CA MET A 112 2.22 -18.85 3.77
C MET A 112 2.14 -18.30 2.34
N LEU A 113 2.54 -17.04 2.14
CA LEU A 113 2.57 -16.43 0.82
C LEU A 113 3.52 -17.18 -0.13
N LEU A 114 4.73 -17.52 0.34
CA LEU A 114 5.70 -18.29 -0.46
C LEU A 114 5.17 -19.68 -0.82
N LEU A 115 4.51 -20.37 0.13
CA LEU A 115 3.89 -21.67 -0.13
C LEU A 115 2.74 -21.56 -1.13
N ALA A 116 1.91 -20.53 -1.05
CA ALA A 116 0.82 -20.31 -2.01
C ALA A 116 1.37 -20.06 -3.42
N ILE A 117 2.44 -19.27 -3.56
CA ILE A 117 3.11 -19.03 -4.84
C ILE A 117 3.72 -20.33 -5.38
N ALA A 118 4.45 -21.07 -4.55
CA ALA A 118 5.06 -22.34 -4.96
C ALA A 118 4.01 -23.37 -5.37
N ALA A 119 2.92 -23.50 -4.61
CA ALA A 119 1.78 -24.35 -4.96
C ALA A 119 1.15 -23.93 -6.28
N GLY A 120 0.96 -22.62 -6.52
CA GLY A 120 0.46 -22.11 -7.79
C GLY A 120 1.37 -22.43 -8.97
N ILE A 121 2.69 -22.42 -8.80
CA ILE A 121 3.66 -22.78 -9.84
C ILE A 121 3.65 -24.30 -10.10
N ILE A 122 3.51 -25.12 -9.06
CA ILE A 122 3.55 -26.59 -9.16
C ILE A 122 2.21 -27.16 -9.68
N LEU A 123 1.08 -26.57 -9.26
CA LEU A 123 -0.28 -27.02 -9.60
C LEU A 123 -0.86 -26.27 -10.80
N GLY A 124 -0.22 -25.20 -11.25
CA GLY A 124 -0.59 -24.50 -12.47
C GLY A 124 -0.35 -25.40 -13.69
N PRO A 125 -1.33 -25.53 -14.61
CA PRO A 125 -1.19 -26.34 -15.83
C PRO A 125 -0.11 -25.80 -16.78
#